data_AF-A0A239ALN0-F1
#
_entry.id   AF-A0A239ALN0-F1
#
_cell.length_a   1.000
_cell.length_b   1.000
_cell.length_c   1.000
_cell.angle_alpha   90.00
_cell.angle_beta   90.00
_cell.angle_gamma   90.00
#
_symmetry.space_group_name_H-M   'P 1'
#
loop_
_entity.id
_entity.type
_entity.pdbx_description
1 polymer ?
#
loop_
_entity_poly.entity_id
_entity_poly.type
_entity_poly.pdbx_seq_one_letter_code
_entity_poly.pdbx_strand_id
1 'polypeptide(L)' 'MLLITCPETGTDELVPDRRIRSVVNHPTHIALHVACPCGAVHVYRTGRRWEAARRAAATRPAPRLAPA' A
#
# COMPACT_ATOMS: atom_id res chain seq x y z
N MET A 1 1.86 -15.23 -2.13
CA MET A 1 2.61 -14.22 -2.92
C MET A 1 1.78 -12.94 -2.92
N LEU A 2 2.41 -11.77 -2.78
CA LEU A 2 1.76 -10.47 -2.70
C LEU A 2 2.32 -9.53 -3.77
N LEU A 3 1.46 -8.88 -4.56
CA LEU A 3 1.86 -7.79 -5.46
C LEU A 3 1.78 -6.48 -4.68
N ILE A 4 2.88 -5.73 -4.61
CA ILE A 4 2.96 -4.42 -3.95
C ILE A 4 3.52 -3.38 -4.91
N THR A 5 3.16 -2.12 -4.72
CA THR A 5 3.89 -1.01 -5.33
C THR A 5 4.90 -0.50 -4.30
N CYS A 6 6.18 -0.43 -4.66
CA CYS A 6 7.20 0.17 -3.82
C CYS A 6 6.96 1.69 -3.75
N PRO A 7 6.75 2.28 -2.56
CA PRO A 7 6.54 3.72 -2.44
C PRO A 7 7.78 4.55 -2.76
N GLU A 8 8.99 3.96 -2.69
CA GLU A 8 10.25 4.63 -3.02
C GLU A 8 10.50 4.68 -4.53
N THR A 9 10.36 3.53 -5.22
CA THR A 9 10.69 3.42 -6.65
C THR A 9 9.48 3.54 -7.56
N GLY A 10 8.26 3.41 -7.03
CA GLY A 10 7.03 3.35 -7.81
C GLY A 10 6.84 2.06 -8.60
N THR A 11 7.76 1.09 -8.49
CA THR A 11 7.70 -0.18 -9.23
C THR A 11 6.76 -1.18 -8.55
N ASP A 12 6.06 -1.96 -9.36
CA ASP A 12 5.29 -3.08 -8.87
C ASP A 12 6.20 -4.30 -8.67
N GLU A 13 6.21 -4.82 -7.46
CA GLU A 13 7.07 -5.90 -7.00
C GLU A 13 6.23 -7.09 -6.55
N LEU A 14 6.57 -8.29 -7.03
CA LEU A 14 5.95 -9.53 -6.57
C LEU A 14 6.78 -10.12 -5.44
N VAL A 15 6.30 -9.98 -4.20
CA VAL A 15 7.01 -10.42 -2.99
C VAL A 15 6.44 -11.73 -2.46
N PRO A 16 7.30 -12.67 -2.04
CA PRO A 16 6.86 -13.91 -1.40
C PRO A 16 6.44 -13.67 0.05
N ASP A 17 5.50 -14.48 0.54
CA ASP A 17 4.88 -14.29 1.87
C ASP A 17 5.90 -14.36 3.02
N ARG A 18 7.03 -15.07 2.83
CA ARG A 18 8.19 -15.08 3.74
C ARG A 18 8.83 -13.70 3.99
N ARG A 19 8.51 -12.68 3.17
CA ARG A 19 8.97 -11.29 3.34
C ARG A 19 8.03 -10.46 4.23
N ILE A 20 6.87 -11.00 4.60
CA ILE A 20 5.97 -10.38 5.59
C ILE A 20 6.61 -10.55 6.97
N ARG A 21 6.94 -9.43 7.61
CA ARG A 21 7.61 -9.40 8.92
C ARG A 21 6.62 -9.46 10.07
N SER A 22 5.47 -8.81 9.91
CA SER A 22 4.41 -8.83 10.90
C SER A 22 3.07 -8.46 10.27
N VAL A 23 2.00 -8.90 10.93
CA VAL A 23 0.62 -8.65 10.54
C VAL A 23 -0.11 -8.08 11.74
N VAL A 24 -0.72 -6.90 11.58
CA VAL A 24 -1.52 -6.26 12.62
C VAL A 24 -2.97 -6.22 12.15
N ASN A 25 -3.86 -6.81 12.95
CA ASN A 25 -5.29 -6.79 12.67
C ASN A 25 -5.91 -5.55 13.33
N HIS A 26 -6.39 -4.60 12.53
CA HIS A 26 -7.17 -3.48 13.01
C HIS A 26 -8.66 -3.75 12.74
N PRO A 27 -9.57 -3.13 13.51
CA PRO A 27 -11.02 -3.32 13.30
C PRO A 27 -11.52 -3.00 11.87
N THR A 28 -10.77 -2.19 11.10
CA THR A 28 -11.18 -1.72 9.77
C THR A 28 -10.33 -2.27 8.62
N HIS A 29 -9.15 -2.81 8.90
CA HIS A 29 -8.18 -3.26 7.90
C HIS A 29 -7.08 -4.13 8.55
N ILE A 30 -6.32 -4.82 7.73
CA ILE A 30 -5.12 -5.54 8.16
C ILE A 30 -3.89 -4.76 7.67
N ALA A 31 -2.92 -4.51 8.54
CA ALA A 31 -1.66 -3.89 8.18
C ALA A 31 -0.55 -4.95 8.08
N LEU A 32 0.03 -5.07 6.88
CA LEU A 32 1.13 -5.97 6.58
C LEU A 32 2.44 -5.18 6.54
N HIS A 33 3.40 -5.52 7.40
CA HIS A 33 4.76 -4.98 7.32
C HIS A 33 5.57 -5.88 6.39
N VAL A 34 5.96 -5.38 5.22
CA VAL A 34 6.62 -6.16 4.17
C VAL A 34 8.02 -5.62 3.94
N ALA A 35 9.02 -6.50 4.01
CA ALA A 35 10.38 -6.18 3.60
C ALA A 35 10.46 -6.11 2.06
N CYS A 36 10.52 -4.89 1.54
CA CYS A 36 10.53 -4.58 0.12
C CYS A 36 11.93 -4.80 -0.49
N PRO A 37 12.04 -5.18 -1.79
CA PRO A 37 13.34 -5.34 -2.47
C PRO A 37 14.21 -4.08 -2.48
N CYS A 38 13.63 -2.88 -2.34
CA CYS A 38 14.38 -1.63 -2.21
C CYS A 38 15.22 -1.52 -0.91
N GLY A 39 15.05 -2.47 0.02
CA GLY A 39 15.78 -2.53 1.29
C GLY A 39 14.99 -1.98 2.48
N ALA A 40 13.87 -1.29 2.25
CA ALA A 40 13.01 -0.76 3.31
C ALA A 40 11.89 -1.74 3.71
N VAL A 41 11.29 -1.49 4.88
CA VAL A 41 10.05 -2.15 5.30
C VAL A 41 8.89 -1.18 5.11
N HIS A 42 7.88 -1.59 4.35
CA HIS A 42 6.70 -0.78 4.08
C HIS A 42 5.43 -1.42 4.64
N VAL A 43 4.45 -0.58 4.95
CA VAL A 43 3.16 -1.01 5.48
C VAL A 43 2.12 -1.02 4.38
N TYR A 44 1.62 -2.21 4.06
CA TYR A 44 0.54 -2.41 3.11
C TYR A 44 -0.75 -2.70 3.86
N ARG A 45 -1.73 -1.83 3.70
CA ARG A 45 -3.05 -1.98 4.33
C ARG A 45 -3.99 -2.71 3.39
N THR A 46 -4.54 -3.83 3.84
CA THR A 46 -5.47 -4.66 3.09
C THR A 46 -6.83 -4.68 3.77
N GLY A 47 -7.90 -4.83 2.99
CA GLY A 47 -9.26 -4.90 3.50
C GLY A 47 -10.27 -4.24 2.58
N ARG A 48 -11.45 -4.86 2.42
CA ARG A 48 -12.50 -4.43 1.46
C ARG A 48 -12.88 -2.95 1.61
N ARG A 49 -12.98 -2.45 2.84
CA ARG A 49 -13.29 -1.04 3.13
C ARG A 49 -12.13 -0.09 2.77
N TRP A 50 -10.89 -0.50 3.03
CA TRP A 50 -9.70 0.29 2.67
C TRP A 50 -9.49 0.35 1.16
N GLU A 51 -9.68 -0.77 0.45
CA GLU A 51 -9.61 -0.82 -1.01
C GLU A 51 -10.68 0.03 -1.68
N ALA A 52 -11.90 0.06 -1.14
CA ALA A 52 -12.96 0.94 -1.60
C ALA A 52 -12.56 2.42 -1.42
N ALA A 53 -12.01 2.78 -0.26
CA ALA A 53 -11.51 4.13 0.00
C ALA A 53 -10.34 4.52 -0.92
N ARG A 54 -9.37 3.61 -1.16
CA ARG A 54 -8.28 3.84 -2.12
C ARG A 54 -8.79 4.05 -3.54
N ARG A 55 -9.73 3.22 -4.00
CA ARG A 55 -10.34 3.37 -5.32
C ARG A 55 -11.07 4.71 -5.44
N ALA A 56 -11.88 5.07 -4.44
CA ALA A 56 -12.54 6.37 -4.41
C ALA A 56 -11.54 7.54 -4.43
N ALA A 57 -10.43 7.44 -3.69
CA ALA A 57 -9.38 8.46 -3.69
C ALA A 57 -8.64 8.56 -5.03
N ALA A 58 -8.41 7.44 -5.72
CA ALA A 58 -7.78 7.40 -7.04
C ALA A 58 -8.69 7.98 -8.14
N THR A 59 -10.01 7.82 -8.03
CA THR A 59 -10.98 8.41 -8.96
C THR A 59 -11.21 9.90 -8.69
N ARG A 60 -10.81 10.43 -7.53
CA ARG A 60 -10.97 11.85 -7.22
C ARG A 60 -10.02 12.67 -8.09
N PRO A 61 -10.52 13.66 -8.86
CA PRO A 61 -9.65 14.58 -9.59
C PRO A 61 -8.67 15.24 -8.62
N ALA A 62 -7.38 15.22 -8.95
CA ALA A 62 -6.39 15.92 -8.15
C ALA A 62 -6.79 17.41 -8.08
N PRO A 63 -6.74 18.04 -6.89
CA PRO A 63 -7.01 19.47 -6.79
C PRO A 63 -6.02 20.21 -7.70
N ARG A 64 -6.56 21.02 -8.60
CA ARG A 64 -5.74 21.85 -9.49
C ARG A 64 -5.02 22.87 -8.60
N LEU A 65 -3.70 22.77 -8.51
CA LEU A 65 -2.87 23.80 -7.90
C LEU A 65 -3.10 25.10 -8.69
N ALA A 66 -3.81 26.05 -8.10
CA ALA A 66 -3.95 27.37 -8.68
C ALA A 66 -2.61 28.12 -8.49
N PRO A 67 -2.05 28.72 -9.54
CA PRO A 67 -0.90 29.60 -9.38
C PRO A 67 -1.29 30.82 -8.54
N ALA A 68 -0.31 31.34 -7.79
CA ALA A 68 -0.42 32.46 -6.85
C ALA A 68 -0.70 33.80 -7.54
#